data_AF-A0A0D7PQR4-F1
#
_entry.id   AF-A0A0D7PQR4-F1
#
_cell.length_a   1.000
_cell.length_b   1.000
_cell.length_c   1.000
_cell.angle_alpha   90.00
_cell.angle_beta   90.00
_cell.angle_gamma   90.00
#
_symmetry.space_group_name_H-M   'P 1'
#
loop_
_entity.id
_entity.type
_entity.pdbx_description
1 polymer ?
#
loop_
_entity_poly.entity_id
_entity_poly.type
_entity_poly.pdbx_seq_one_letter_code
_entity_poly.pdbx_strand_id
1 'polypeptide(L)'
;MEAVTHAARGRRKATSDGVQCDLAFLPEILTRQCRSLIESYHEVHGFASLPNMLWQFRMGPLIERHAELRQLLRRASTTRSAKKANEGFVRIATTILSLEILASSFAGWSAIYPVAGETARDLLQRSAHGPHMPLMDFYLYPPKQISAAAVAALAPPHSRSTDEAGLYRASKPELQGEKRALQYASLLRG
;
A
#
# COMPACT_ATOMS: atom_id res chain seq x y z
N MET A 1 -52.25 -45.12 -6.25
CA MET A 1 -52.37 -43.89 -5.45
C MET A 1 -51.05 -43.69 -4.74
N GLU A 2 -50.03 -43.37 -5.52
CA GLU A 2 -49.45 -42.00 -5.67
C GLU A 2 -48.66 -41.56 -4.44
N ALA A 3 -47.36 -41.89 -4.49
CA ALA A 3 -46.32 -41.27 -3.70
C ALA A 3 -46.04 -39.88 -4.29
N VAL A 4 -46.27 -38.81 -3.52
CA VAL A 4 -45.87 -37.46 -3.89
C VAL A 4 -44.77 -37.00 -2.94
N THR A 5 -43.57 -36.98 -3.51
CA THR A 5 -42.32 -36.51 -2.96
C THR A 5 -42.38 -35.01 -2.67
N HIS A 6 -42.24 -34.62 -1.40
CA HIS A 6 -42.06 -33.23 -1.02
C HIS A 6 -40.60 -32.82 -1.32
N ALA A 7 -40.40 -32.26 -2.52
CA ALA A 7 -39.14 -31.64 -2.91
C ALA A 7 -38.88 -30.42 -2.01
N ALA A 8 -37.90 -30.54 -1.12
CA ALA A 8 -37.32 -29.41 -0.40
C ALA A 8 -36.67 -28.46 -1.42
N ARG A 9 -37.38 -27.38 -1.75
CA ARG A 9 -36.88 -26.30 -2.60
C ARG A 9 -35.81 -25.53 -1.82
N GLY A 10 -34.58 -26.05 -1.87
CA GLY A 10 -33.38 -25.32 -1.52
C GLY A 10 -33.33 -24.05 -2.37
N ARG A 11 -33.73 -22.92 -1.77
CA ARG A 11 -33.42 -21.60 -2.32
C ARG A 11 -31.91 -21.48 -2.28
N ARG A 12 -31.30 -21.76 -3.43
CA ARG A 12 -29.92 -21.45 -3.77
C ARG A 12 -29.64 -20.03 -3.30
N LYS A 13 -28.86 -19.93 -2.23
CA LYS A 13 -28.24 -18.68 -1.79
C LYS A 13 -27.43 -18.19 -2.98
N ALA A 14 -27.85 -17.06 -3.56
CA ALA A 14 -27.07 -16.39 -4.58
C ALA A 14 -25.65 -16.27 -4.05
N THR A 15 -24.71 -16.88 -4.75
CA THR A 15 -23.28 -16.74 -4.51
C THR A 15 -22.96 -15.28 -4.76
N SER A 16 -23.02 -14.49 -3.69
CA SER A 16 -22.34 -13.21 -3.61
C SER A 16 -20.87 -13.53 -3.72
N ASP A 17 -20.37 -13.55 -4.96
CA ASP A 17 -18.96 -13.56 -5.32
C ASP A 17 -18.32 -12.20 -5.00
N GLY A 18 -18.68 -11.66 -3.82
CA GLY A 18 -18.01 -10.54 -3.20
C GLY A 18 -16.86 -11.15 -2.45
N VAL A 19 -15.65 -10.99 -2.99
CA VAL A 19 -14.42 -11.33 -2.31
C VAL A 19 -14.45 -10.63 -0.94
N GLN A 20 -14.76 -11.39 0.12
CA GLN A 20 -14.59 -10.98 1.51
C GLN A 20 -13.10 -11.06 1.84
N CYS A 21 -12.27 -10.31 1.12
CA CYS A 21 -10.95 -9.96 1.62
C CYS A 21 -11.16 -8.74 2.51
N ASP A 22 -10.99 -8.97 3.81
CA ASP A 22 -10.85 -7.89 4.80
C ASP A 22 -9.60 -7.09 4.44
N LEU A 23 -9.71 -5.76 4.38
CA LEU A 23 -8.58 -4.88 4.07
C LEU A 23 -7.64 -4.70 5.28
N ALA A 24 -7.89 -5.39 6.39
CA ALA A 24 -7.05 -5.41 7.59
C ALA A 24 -5.61 -5.91 7.37
N PHE A 25 -5.31 -6.57 6.23
CA PHE A 25 -3.93 -6.98 5.90
C PHE A 25 -3.02 -5.79 5.53
N LEU A 26 -3.59 -4.62 5.24
CA LEU A 26 -2.82 -3.44 4.88
C LEU A 26 -2.01 -2.92 6.09
N PRO A 27 -0.69 -2.71 5.96
CA PRO A 27 0.11 -2.16 7.06
C PRO A 27 -0.40 -0.78 7.48
N GLU A 28 -0.63 -0.59 8.79
CA GLU A 28 -1.14 0.68 9.33
C GLU A 28 -0.22 1.86 9.04
N ILE A 29 1.09 1.63 9.02
CA ILE A 29 2.09 2.66 8.74
C ILE A 29 1.96 3.13 7.29
N LEU A 30 1.87 2.18 6.34
CA LEU A 30 1.68 2.50 4.93
C LEU A 30 0.39 3.26 4.69
N THR A 31 -0.73 2.79 5.25
CA THR A 31 -2.02 3.47 5.08
C THR A 31 -2.00 4.87 5.65
N ARG A 32 -1.29 5.11 6.76
CA ARG A 32 -1.10 6.45 7.33
C ARG A 32 -0.26 7.35 6.42
N GLN A 33 0.84 6.86 5.86
CA GLN A 33 1.68 7.63 4.93
C GLN A 33 0.92 7.97 3.64
N CYS A 34 0.21 7.00 3.05
CA CYS A 34 -0.66 7.20 1.88
C CYS A 34 -1.74 8.26 2.16
N ARG A 35 -2.39 8.18 3.34
CA ARG A 35 -3.40 9.14 3.75
C ARG A 35 -2.82 10.55 3.83
N SER A 36 -1.68 10.71 4.50
CA SER A 36 -1.00 12.00 4.63
C SER A 36 -0.64 12.59 3.27
N LEU A 37 -0.18 11.76 2.33
CA LEU A 37 0.14 12.21 0.98
C LEU A 37 -1.11 12.74 0.25
N ILE A 38 -2.20 11.96 0.25
CA ILE A 38 -3.45 12.34 -0.41
C ILE A 38 -4.04 13.61 0.23
N GLU A 39 -4.08 13.67 1.56
CA GLU A 39 -4.59 14.85 2.28
C GLU A 39 -3.75 16.08 1.95
N SER A 40 -2.41 16.00 2.01
CA SER A 40 -1.54 17.14 1.68
C SER A 40 -1.71 17.65 0.24
N TYR A 41 -1.92 16.75 -0.72
CA TYR A 41 -2.18 17.12 -2.11
C TYR A 41 -3.53 17.85 -2.23
N HIS A 42 -4.58 17.30 -1.62
CA HIS A 42 -5.94 17.84 -1.74
C HIS A 42 -6.22 19.05 -0.85
N GLU A 43 -5.42 19.30 0.18
CA GLU A 43 -5.42 20.58 0.90
C GLU A 43 -5.06 21.75 -0.04
N VAL A 44 -4.15 21.52 -0.99
CA VAL A 44 -3.74 22.54 -1.97
C VAL A 44 -4.68 22.59 -3.18
N HIS A 45 -5.12 21.43 -3.69
CA HIS A 45 -5.86 21.33 -4.96
C HIS A 45 -7.38 21.20 -4.80
N GLY A 46 -7.87 21.10 -3.57
CA GLY A 46 -9.27 20.88 -3.24
C GLY A 46 -9.68 19.41 -3.27
N PHE A 47 -10.51 19.01 -2.30
CA PHE A 47 -11.00 17.64 -2.16
C PHE A 47 -12.14 17.26 -3.11
N ALA A 48 -12.83 18.25 -3.70
CA ALA A 48 -13.99 18.01 -4.55
C ALA A 48 -13.68 17.24 -5.85
N SER A 49 -12.41 17.23 -6.27
CA SER A 49 -11.95 16.52 -7.46
C SER A 49 -11.71 15.02 -7.24
N LEU A 50 -11.55 14.59 -5.98
CA LEU A 50 -11.18 13.23 -5.63
C LEU A 50 -12.18 12.15 -6.12
N PRO A 51 -13.52 12.34 -5.99
CA PRO A 51 -14.48 11.38 -6.53
C PRO A 51 -14.38 11.27 -8.05
N ASN A 52 -14.27 12.39 -8.75
CA ASN A 52 -14.15 12.41 -10.21
C ASN A 52 -12.86 11.72 -10.67
N MET A 53 -11.75 11.97 -9.98
CA MET A 53 -10.46 11.34 -10.24
C MET A 53 -10.51 9.81 -10.12
N LEU A 54 -11.14 9.29 -9.07
CA LEU A 54 -11.30 7.83 -8.89
C LEU A 54 -12.05 7.19 -10.08
N TRP A 55 -13.02 7.91 -10.67
CA TRP A 55 -13.80 7.43 -11.81
C TRP A 55 -13.00 7.56 -13.11
N GLN A 56 -12.25 8.65 -13.28
CA GLN A 56 -11.33 8.85 -14.41
C GLN A 56 -10.24 7.77 -14.46
N PHE A 57 -9.70 7.40 -13.30
CA PHE A 57 -8.76 6.28 -13.16
C PHE A 57 -9.43 4.90 -13.24
N ARG A 58 -10.74 4.88 -13.52
CA ARG A 58 -11.55 3.67 -13.68
C ARG A 58 -11.62 2.79 -12.43
N MET A 59 -11.42 3.31 -11.22
CA MET A 59 -11.43 2.51 -9.98
C MET A 59 -12.79 1.91 -9.60
N GLY A 60 -13.86 2.22 -10.36
CA GLY A 60 -15.22 1.72 -10.13
C GLY A 60 -15.31 0.20 -9.93
N PRO A 61 -14.80 -0.65 -10.86
CA PRO A 61 -14.87 -2.11 -10.73
C PRO A 61 -14.14 -2.65 -9.49
N LEU A 62 -13.00 -2.07 -9.12
CA LEU A 62 -12.29 -2.40 -7.88
C LEU A 62 -13.16 -2.06 -6.65
N ILE A 63 -13.65 -0.83 -6.56
CA ILE A 63 -14.50 -0.37 -5.45
C ILE A 63 -15.77 -1.22 -5.34
N GLU A 64 -16.37 -1.57 -6.47
CA GLU A 64 -17.59 -2.37 -6.51
C GLU A 64 -17.37 -3.82 -6.10
N ARG A 65 -16.23 -4.44 -6.42
CA ARG A 65 -15.96 -5.84 -6.04
C ARG A 65 -15.74 -6.02 -4.54
N HIS A 66 -15.19 -5.02 -3.85
CA HIS A 66 -14.88 -5.09 -2.42
C HIS A 66 -15.97 -4.51 -1.53
N ALA A 67 -16.51 -5.34 -0.63
CA ALA A 67 -17.64 -4.97 0.22
C ALA A 67 -17.35 -3.74 1.10
N GLU A 68 -16.14 -3.64 1.66
CA GLU A 68 -15.72 -2.50 2.48
C GLU A 68 -15.64 -1.20 1.69
N LEU A 69 -14.97 -1.22 0.52
CA LEU A 69 -14.88 -0.05 -0.36
C LEU A 69 -16.26 0.38 -0.85
N ARG A 70 -17.12 -0.57 -1.21
CA ARG A 70 -18.51 -0.32 -1.59
C ARG A 70 -19.31 0.33 -0.46
N GLN A 71 -19.09 -0.11 0.79
CA GLN A 71 -19.74 0.47 1.95
C GLN A 71 -19.23 1.89 2.24
N LEU A 72 -17.92 2.12 2.15
CA LEU A 72 -17.33 3.45 2.26
C LEU A 72 -17.87 4.39 1.19
N LEU A 73 -17.93 3.95 -0.07
CA LEU A 73 -18.47 4.72 -1.17
C LEU A 73 -19.93 5.09 -0.88
N ARG A 74 -20.76 4.12 -0.51
CA ARG A 74 -22.17 4.38 -0.20
C ARG A 74 -22.32 5.43 0.90
N ARG A 75 -21.54 5.34 1.99
CA ARG A 75 -21.54 6.33 3.08
C ARG A 75 -21.08 7.71 2.61
N ALA A 76 -20.01 7.77 1.82
CA ALA A 76 -19.45 9.00 1.29
C ALA A 76 -20.41 9.70 0.30
N SER A 77 -21.15 8.94 -0.51
CA SER A 77 -22.08 9.49 -1.50
C SER A 77 -23.45 9.89 -0.93
N THR A 78 -23.83 9.38 0.25
CA THR A 78 -25.16 9.61 0.84
C THR A 78 -25.15 10.60 2.01
N THR A 79 -23.97 10.90 2.55
CA THR A 79 -23.85 11.87 3.64
C THR A 79 -24.17 13.29 3.17
N ARG A 80 -24.82 14.07 4.03
CA ARG A 80 -25.12 15.49 3.79
C ARG A 80 -23.94 16.41 4.11
N SER A 81 -22.87 15.88 4.70
CA SER A 81 -21.68 16.65 5.08
C SER A 81 -20.57 16.46 4.06
N ALA A 82 -20.19 17.54 3.37
CA ALA A 82 -19.06 17.55 2.44
C ALA A 82 -17.76 17.08 3.12
N LYS A 83 -17.54 17.47 4.39
CA LYS A 83 -16.38 16.99 5.17
C LYS A 83 -16.36 15.47 5.31
N LYS A 84 -17.50 14.86 5.70
CA LYS A 84 -17.60 13.40 5.83
C LYS A 84 -17.53 12.68 4.48
N ALA A 85 -18.06 13.30 3.42
CA ALA A 85 -17.94 12.77 2.06
C ALA A 85 -16.47 12.71 1.64
N ASN A 86 -15.76 13.83 1.78
CA ASN A 86 -14.34 13.95 1.46
C ASN A 86 -13.50 12.95 2.27
N GLU A 87 -13.74 12.83 3.57
CA GLU A 87 -13.05 11.83 4.42
C GLU A 87 -13.28 10.39 3.91
N GLY A 88 -14.52 10.07 3.50
CA GLY A 88 -14.83 8.78 2.91
C GLY A 88 -14.07 8.52 1.61
N PHE A 89 -14.00 9.51 0.71
CA PHE A 89 -13.25 9.39 -0.54
C PHE A 89 -11.73 9.33 -0.31
N VAL A 90 -11.19 10.09 0.65
CA VAL A 90 -9.78 10.02 1.06
C VAL A 90 -9.47 8.61 1.55
N ARG A 91 -10.35 8.02 2.36
CA ARG A 91 -10.16 6.65 2.84
C ARG A 91 -10.17 5.64 1.69
N ILE A 92 -11.08 5.77 0.72
CA ILE A 92 -11.10 4.90 -0.47
C ILE A 92 -9.79 5.04 -1.24
N ALA A 93 -9.37 6.26 -1.56
CA ALA A 93 -8.14 6.53 -2.30
C ALA A 93 -6.89 6.02 -1.55
N THR A 94 -6.85 6.19 -0.23
CA THR A 94 -5.78 5.70 0.64
C THR A 94 -5.65 4.19 0.55
N THR A 95 -6.76 3.46 0.65
CA THR A 95 -6.76 2.00 0.54
C THR A 95 -6.23 1.56 -0.82
N ILE A 96 -6.74 2.16 -1.90
CA ILE A 96 -6.34 1.80 -3.26
C ILE A 96 -4.85 2.09 -3.48
N LEU A 97 -4.37 3.28 -3.12
CA LEU A 97 -2.95 3.63 -3.25
C LEU A 97 -2.04 2.67 -2.45
N SER A 98 -2.48 2.26 -1.25
CA SER A 98 -1.72 1.30 -0.43
C SER A 98 -1.65 -0.08 -1.09
N LEU A 99 -2.73 -0.52 -1.74
CA LEU A 99 -2.74 -1.77 -2.52
C LEU A 99 -1.77 -1.69 -3.70
N GLU A 100 -1.78 -0.58 -4.44
CA GLU A 100 -0.90 -0.38 -5.58
C GLU A 100 0.59 -0.36 -5.14
N ILE A 101 0.93 0.30 -4.03
CA ILE A 101 2.30 0.32 -3.47
C ILE A 101 2.77 -1.08 -3.07
N LEU A 102 1.91 -1.85 -2.40
CA LEU A 102 2.24 -3.24 -2.03
C LEU A 102 2.41 -4.12 -3.27
N ALA A 103 1.52 -4.00 -4.25
CA ALA A 103 1.56 -4.81 -5.45
C ALA A 103 2.78 -4.51 -6.35
N SER A 104 3.16 -3.23 -6.46
CA SER A 104 4.34 -2.79 -7.21
C SER A 104 5.67 -3.02 -6.49
N SER A 105 5.64 -3.44 -5.21
CA SER A 105 6.83 -3.49 -4.35
C SER A 105 7.58 -2.15 -4.23
N PHE A 106 6.86 -1.03 -4.34
CA PHE A 106 7.47 0.28 -4.26
C PHE A 106 8.22 0.46 -2.94
N ALA A 107 9.42 1.06 -2.99
CA ALA A 107 10.32 1.26 -1.85
C ALA A 107 10.58 0.00 -0.98
N GLY A 108 10.40 -1.21 -1.53
CA GLY A 108 10.61 -2.47 -0.80
C GLY A 108 9.47 -2.89 0.12
N TRP A 109 8.29 -2.28 0.05
CA TRP A 109 7.15 -2.64 0.93
C TRP A 109 6.77 -4.11 0.87
N SER A 110 6.75 -4.73 -0.31
CA SER A 110 6.44 -6.17 -0.41
C SER A 110 7.59 -7.08 0.02
N ALA A 111 8.82 -6.58 0.18
CA ALA A 111 9.89 -7.36 0.80
C ALA A 111 9.70 -7.44 2.32
N ILE A 112 9.15 -6.38 2.93
CA ILE A 112 8.86 -6.33 4.37
C ILE A 112 7.55 -7.05 4.69
N TYR A 113 6.54 -6.90 3.83
CA TYR A 113 5.23 -7.53 3.97
C TYR A 113 4.89 -8.41 2.75
N PRO A 114 5.54 -9.57 2.60
CA PRO A 114 5.39 -10.42 1.40
C PRO A 114 3.96 -10.91 1.21
N VAL A 115 3.32 -11.40 2.28
CA VAL A 115 1.93 -11.88 2.24
C VAL A 115 0.96 -10.76 1.85
N ALA A 116 1.15 -9.55 2.37
CA ALA A 116 0.34 -8.39 2.01
C ALA A 116 0.56 -7.97 0.55
N GLY A 117 1.81 -8.05 0.07
CA GLY A 117 2.17 -7.80 -1.33
C GLY A 117 1.49 -8.77 -2.30
N GLU A 118 1.55 -10.07 -2.02
CA GLU A 118 0.87 -11.09 -2.82
C GLU A 118 -0.64 -10.90 -2.81
N THR A 119 -1.22 -10.70 -1.62
CA THR A 119 -2.67 -10.46 -1.48
C THR A 119 -3.11 -9.22 -2.27
N ALA A 120 -2.33 -8.13 -2.24
CA ALA A 120 -2.61 -6.92 -3.01
C ALA A 120 -2.53 -7.16 -4.52
N ARG A 121 -1.55 -7.94 -5.00
CA ARG A 121 -1.43 -8.31 -6.42
C ARG A 121 -2.64 -9.10 -6.90
N ASP A 122 -3.00 -10.13 -6.14
CA ASP A 122 -4.16 -10.98 -6.42
C ASP A 122 -5.44 -10.14 -6.52
N LEU A 123 -5.61 -9.22 -5.58
CA LEU A 123 -6.78 -8.36 -5.50
C LEU A 123 -6.87 -7.41 -6.72
N LEU A 124 -5.76 -6.76 -7.09
CA LEU A 124 -5.72 -5.86 -8.25
C LEU A 124 -5.87 -6.60 -9.59
N GLN A 125 -5.25 -7.77 -9.74
CA GLN A 125 -5.37 -8.61 -10.95
C GLN A 125 -6.82 -9.03 -11.20
N ARG A 126 -7.53 -9.44 -10.14
CA ARG A 126 -8.95 -9.82 -10.22
C ARG A 126 -9.85 -8.65 -10.59
N SER A 127 -9.42 -7.42 -10.38
CA SER A 127 -10.22 -6.20 -10.55
C SER A 127 -10.23 -5.63 -11.98
N ALA A 128 -9.70 -6.39 -12.95
CA ALA A 128 -9.63 -6.04 -14.37
C ALA A 128 -8.72 -4.84 -14.73
N HIS A 129 -7.88 -4.38 -13.80
CA HIS A 129 -7.01 -3.22 -14.01
C HIS A 129 -5.65 -3.53 -14.64
N GLY A 130 -5.32 -4.80 -14.90
CA GLY A 130 -4.00 -5.16 -15.40
C GLY A 130 -2.88 -4.68 -14.47
N PRO A 131 -1.65 -4.50 -14.95
CA PRO A 131 -0.53 -4.02 -14.14
C PRO A 131 -0.52 -2.49 -13.93
N HIS A 132 -1.53 -1.75 -14.43
CA HIS A 132 -1.54 -0.29 -14.36
C HIS A 132 -1.89 0.19 -12.95
N MET A 133 -1.10 1.11 -12.40
CA MET A 133 -1.21 1.62 -11.02
C MET A 133 -1.51 3.13 -11.04
N PRO A 134 -2.72 3.56 -11.47
CA PRO A 134 -2.99 4.94 -11.82
C PRO A 134 -2.92 5.91 -10.62
N LEU A 135 -3.22 5.47 -9.39
CA LEU A 135 -3.07 6.35 -8.22
C LEU A 135 -1.59 6.55 -7.90
N MET A 136 -0.76 5.50 -7.98
CA MET A 136 0.69 5.63 -7.87
C MET A 136 1.25 6.55 -8.96
N ASP A 137 0.84 6.37 -10.21
CA ASP A 137 1.30 7.21 -11.32
C ASP A 137 0.96 8.68 -11.06
N PHE A 138 -0.25 8.95 -10.56
CA PHE A 138 -0.69 10.31 -10.28
C PHE A 138 -0.01 10.95 -9.07
N TYR A 139 0.05 10.24 -7.93
CA TYR A 139 0.54 10.80 -6.67
C TYR A 139 2.07 10.71 -6.50
N LEU A 140 2.73 9.71 -7.10
CA LEU A 140 4.17 9.45 -6.92
C LEU A 140 5.00 9.85 -8.14
N TYR A 141 4.41 9.71 -9.33
CA TYR A 141 5.08 9.98 -10.61
C TYR A 141 4.37 11.09 -11.38
N PRO A 142 4.18 12.30 -10.80
CA PRO A 142 3.64 13.39 -11.58
C PRO A 142 4.52 13.57 -12.83
N PRO A 143 3.92 13.82 -14.02
CA PRO A 143 4.57 13.67 -15.34
C PRO A 143 5.79 14.58 -15.60
N LYS A 144 6.33 15.25 -14.57
CA LYS A 144 7.48 16.14 -14.65
C LYS A 144 8.68 15.72 -13.78
N GLN A 145 8.57 14.79 -12.82
CA GLN A 145 9.71 14.19 -12.07
C GLN A 145 9.23 13.21 -10.99
N ILE A 146 10.03 12.17 -10.70
CA ILE A 146 9.90 11.38 -9.47
C ILE A 146 10.27 12.30 -8.31
N SER A 147 9.33 12.59 -7.43
CA SER A 147 9.65 13.35 -6.22
C SER A 147 10.43 12.43 -5.26
N ALA A 148 11.74 12.67 -5.12
CA ALA A 148 12.55 11.99 -4.11
C ALA A 148 11.95 12.17 -2.69
N ALA A 149 11.25 13.27 -2.46
CA ALA A 149 10.51 13.50 -1.22
C ALA A 149 9.30 12.55 -1.06
N ALA A 150 8.58 12.21 -2.15
CA ALA A 150 7.50 11.22 -2.10
C ALA A 150 8.04 9.81 -1.82
N VAL A 151 9.17 9.44 -2.44
CA VAL A 151 9.87 8.18 -2.15
C VAL A 151 10.30 8.12 -0.68
N ALA A 152 10.90 9.18 -0.15
CA ALA A 152 11.32 9.24 1.26
C ALA A 152 10.13 9.22 2.23
N ALA A 153 9.04 9.93 1.92
CA ALA A 153 7.85 10.00 2.77
C ALA A 153 7.10 8.66 2.85
N LEU A 154 7.13 7.88 1.77
CA LEU A 154 6.48 6.57 1.67
C LEU A 154 7.44 5.40 1.85
N ALA A 155 8.74 5.63 2.09
CA ALA A 155 9.63 4.53 2.43
C ALA A 155 9.13 3.87 3.72
N PRO A 156 9.26 2.54 3.84
CA PRO A 156 9.07 1.88 5.12
C PRO A 156 9.94 2.58 6.16
N PRO A 157 9.43 2.82 7.39
CA PRO A 157 10.31 3.27 8.46
C PRO A 157 11.40 2.21 8.52
N HIS A 158 12.65 2.65 8.45
CA HIS A 158 13.75 1.73 8.59
C HIS A 158 13.51 1.10 9.96
N SER A 159 13.18 -0.20 9.98
CA SER A 159 13.47 -0.99 11.14
C SER A 159 14.97 -0.85 11.25
N ARG A 160 15.39 0.14 12.03
CA ARG A 160 16.75 0.24 12.51
C ARG A 160 16.87 -1.08 13.25
N SER A 161 17.41 -2.08 12.57
CA SER A 161 17.79 -3.30 13.23
C SER A 161 18.74 -2.80 14.30
N THR A 162 18.30 -2.94 15.54
CA THR A 162 19.12 -2.67 16.71
C THR A 162 20.35 -3.60 16.73
N ASP A 163 20.48 -4.49 15.74
CA ASP A 163 21.62 -5.34 15.45
C ASP A 163 22.76 -4.67 14.67
N GLU A 164 22.53 -3.72 13.76
CA GLU A 164 23.67 -3.14 12.99
C GLU A 164 24.61 -2.32 13.89
N ALA A 165 24.04 -1.57 14.83
CA ALA A 165 24.81 -0.83 15.84
C ALA A 165 25.45 -1.76 16.89
N GLY A 166 24.89 -2.95 17.10
CA GLY A 166 25.44 -3.98 17.98
C GLY A 166 26.61 -4.74 17.35
N LEU A 167 26.52 -5.07 16.07
CA LEU A 167 27.53 -5.81 15.31
C LEU A 167 28.80 -4.97 15.07
N TYR A 168 28.65 -3.65 14.87
CA TYR A 168 29.80 -2.73 14.80
C TYR A 168 30.49 -2.52 16.16
N ARG A 169 29.76 -2.68 17.28
CA ARG A 169 30.31 -2.56 18.63
C ARG A 169 30.92 -3.86 19.16
N ALA A 170 30.41 -5.01 18.71
CA ALA A 170 30.95 -6.33 19.01
C ALA A 170 32.21 -6.65 18.21
N SER A 171 32.35 -6.05 17.02
CA SER A 171 33.57 -6.10 16.23
C SER A 171 34.57 -5.10 16.80
N LYS A 172 35.33 -5.48 17.84
CA LYS A 172 36.62 -4.83 18.10
C LYS A 172 37.49 -5.10 16.87
N PRO A 173 37.84 -4.11 16.03
CA PRO A 173 38.92 -4.33 15.10
C PRO A 173 40.18 -4.38 15.96
N GLU A 174 40.79 -5.57 16.08
CA GLU A 174 42.13 -5.68 16.64
C GLU A 174 43.08 -4.87 15.76
N LEU A 175 43.34 -3.63 16.18
CA LEU A 175 44.38 -2.73 15.68
C LEU A 175 45.80 -3.25 16.01
N GLN A 176 46.03 -4.57 15.90
CA GLN A 176 47.37 -5.18 15.96
C GLN A 176 47.98 -5.33 14.56
N GLY A 177 47.15 -5.49 13.51
CA GLY A 177 47.64 -5.57 12.13
C GLY A 177 48.24 -4.26 11.61
N GLU A 178 47.61 -3.12 11.92
CA GLU A 178 48.07 -1.80 11.46
C GLU A 178 49.40 -1.36 12.08
N LYS A 179 49.74 -1.81 13.29
CA LYS A 179 51.05 -1.51 13.90
C LYS A 179 52.20 -2.29 13.27
N ARG A 180 51.95 -3.49 12.71
CA ARG A 180 52.99 -4.28 12.03
C ARG A 180 53.28 -3.76 10.62
N ALA A 181 52.28 -3.24 9.91
CA ALA A 181 52.46 -2.67 8.57
C ALA A 181 53.34 -1.41 8.57
N LEU A 182 53.22 -0.56 9.60
CA LEU A 182 54.05 0.65 9.76
C LEU A 182 55.50 0.35 10.18
N GLN A 183 55.74 -0.77 10.87
CA GLN A 183 57.11 -1.20 11.24
C GLN A 183 57.90 -1.75 10.04
N TYR A 184 57.25 -2.41 9.07
CA TYR A 184 57.93 -2.85 7.85
C TYR A 184 58.31 -1.68 6.92
N ALA A 185 57.47 -0.65 6.84
CA ALA A 185 57.75 0.52 6.01
C ALA A 185 58.90 1.40 6.54
N SER A 186 59.18 1.34 7.86
CA SER A 186 60.27 2.08 8.50
C SER A 186 61.62 1.34 8.45
N LEU A 187 61.63 0.03 8.24
CA LEU A 187 62.85 -0.78 8.08
C LEU A 187 63.40 -0.83 6.64
N LEU A 188 62.65 -0.32 5.65
CA LEU A 188 63.05 -0.31 4.23
C LEU A 188 63.53 1.07 3.76
N ARG A 189 63.69 2.05 4.66
CA ARG A 189 64.17 3.40 4.35
C ARG A 189 65.33 3.86 5.25
N GLY A 190 66.20 2.94 5.67
CA GLY A 190 67.42 3.23 6.42
C GLY A 190 68.47 2.16 6.18
#